data_AF-A0A534N502-F1
#
_entry.id   AF-A0A534N502-F1
#
_cell.length_a   1.000
_cell.length_b   1.000
_cell.length_c   1.000
_cell.angle_alpha   90.00
_cell.angle_beta   90.00
_cell.angle_gamma   90.00
#
_symmetry.space_group_name_H-M   'P 1'
#
loop_
_entity.id
_entity.type
_entity.pdbx_description
1 polymer ?
#
loop_
_entity_poly.entity_id
_entity_poly.type
_entity_poly.pdbx_seq_one_letter_code
_entity_poly.pdbx_strand_id
1 'polypeptide(L)' 'MSAILSPEDLLSILRSHMGKPLDGSVIYTGTIPLRGGIFLAKPYFEAELFDRPTGRSLRCQYRVRRIDAF' A
#
# COMPACT_ATOMS: atom_id res chain seq x y z
N MET A 1 9.76 15.15 10.66
CA MET A 1 9.90 13.84 9.98
C MET A 1 8.68 13.02 10.35
N SER A 2 7.86 12.65 9.38
CA SER A 2 6.82 11.64 9.58
C SER A 2 7.54 10.34 9.91
N ALA A 3 7.49 9.89 11.16
CA ALA A 3 8.00 8.59 11.52
C ALA A 3 7.11 7.55 10.83
N ILE A 4 7.68 6.77 9.92
CA ILE A 4 7.00 5.60 9.38
C ILE A 4 6.76 4.69 10.59
N LEU A 5 5.49 4.52 10.98
CA LEU A 5 5.12 3.59 12.04
C LEU A 5 5.64 2.20 11.69
N SER A 6 6.17 1.50 12.69
CA SER A 6 6.44 0.08 12.52
C SER A 6 5.13 -0.67 12.22
N PRO A 7 5.17 -1.79 11.47
CA PRO A 7 3.99 -2.63 11.30
C PRO A 7 3.34 -3.02 12.63
N GLU A 8 4.13 -3.24 13.67
CA GLU A 8 3.68 -3.60 15.01
C GLU A 8 2.89 -2.48 15.68
N ASP A 9 3.40 -1.25 15.63
CA ASP A 9 2.72 -0.07 16.18
C ASP A 9 1.40 0.19 15.45
N LEU A 10 1.41 0.07 14.13
CA LEU A 10 0.22 0.20 13.30
C LEU A 10 -0.86 -0.83 13.67
N LEU A 11 -0.47 -2.11 13.82
CA LEU A 11 -1.39 -3.17 14.20
C LEU A 11 -1.96 -2.95 15.60
N SER A 12 -1.14 -2.48 16.54
CA SER A 12 -1.58 -2.14 17.90
C SER A 12 -2.66 -1.06 17.89
N ILE A 13 -2.43 0.02 17.13
CA ILE A 13 -3.41 1.11 16.95
C ILE A 13 -4.69 0.57 16.30
N LEU A 14 -4.59 -0.20 15.24
CA LEU A 14 -5.78 -0.70 14.54
C LEU A 14 -6.63 -1.63 15.42
N ARG A 15 -5.99 -2.48 16.23
CA ARG A 15 -6.68 -3.38 17.16
C ARG A 15 -7.43 -2.60 18.25
N SER A 16 -6.83 -1.54 18.79
CA SER A 16 -7.47 -0.73 19.83
C SER A 16 -8.67 0.05 19.30
N HIS A 17 -8.63 0.50 18.04
CA HIS A 17 -9.70 1.28 17.43
C HIS A 17 -10.86 0.45 16.85
N MET A 18 -10.59 -0.74 16.31
CA MET A 18 -11.58 -1.49 15.52
C MET A 18 -12.54 -2.33 16.36
N GLY A 19 -12.18 -2.69 17.60
CA GLY A 19 -13.03 -3.48 18.50
C GLY A 19 -13.44 -4.86 17.97
N LYS A 20 -12.81 -5.34 16.89
CA LYS A 20 -13.09 -6.61 16.22
C LYS A 20 -11.80 -7.30 15.77
N PRO A 21 -11.81 -8.63 15.56
CA PRO A 21 -10.66 -9.35 15.02
C PRO A 21 -10.27 -8.80 13.63
N LEU A 22 -8.95 -8.74 13.37
CA LEU A 22 -8.38 -8.30 12.09
C LEU A 22 -7.95 -9.48 11.19
N ASP A 23 -8.30 -10.70 11.57
CA ASP A 23 -7.89 -11.91 10.84
C ASP A 23 -8.39 -11.87 9.40
N GLY A 24 -7.51 -12.19 8.45
CA GLY A 24 -7.79 -12.14 7.02
C GLY A 24 -7.93 -10.73 6.41
N SER A 25 -7.71 -9.67 7.20
CA SER A 25 -7.81 -8.29 6.70
C SER A 25 -6.52 -7.83 5.99
N VAL A 26 -6.69 -6.99 4.97
CA VAL A 26 -5.57 -6.30 4.31
C VAL A 26 -5.55 -4.84 4.76
N ILE A 27 -4.43 -4.41 5.32
CA ILE A 27 -4.22 -3.02 5.77
C ILE A 27 -3.45 -2.26 4.70
N TYR A 28 -4.08 -1.24 4.12
CA TYR A 28 -3.45 -0.36 3.15
C TYR A 28 -2.77 0.80 3.88
N THR A 29 -1.44 0.72 4.04
CA THR A 29 -0.63 1.75 4.71
C THR A 29 -0.24 2.91 3.80
N GLY A 30 -0.48 2.74 2.50
CA GLY A 30 -0.46 3.79 1.51
C GLY A 30 0.92 4.19 1.00
N THR A 31 1.00 4.33 -0.31
CA THR A 31 1.26 5.61 -0.96
C THR A 31 0.29 5.68 -2.14
N ILE A 32 -0.41 6.81 -2.29
CA ILE A 32 -1.16 7.09 -3.52
C ILE A 32 -0.17 7.79 -4.45
N PRO A 33 0.05 7.30 -5.68
CA PRO A 33 0.95 7.94 -6.63
C PRO A 33 0.31 9.23 -7.17
N LEU A 34 0.42 10.30 -6.37
CA LEU A 34 -0.02 11.64 -6.74
C LEU A 34 1.15 12.43 -7.30
N ARG A 35 0.99 13.01 -8.49
CA ARG A 35 1.90 14.03 -9.03
C ARG A 35 1.17 15.36 -9.05
N GLY A 36 1.65 16.32 -8.26
CA GLY A 36 0.98 17.62 -8.12
C GLY A 36 -0.45 17.52 -7.58
N GLY A 37 -0.73 16.52 -6.72
CA GLY A 37 -2.06 16.26 -6.18
C GLY A 37 -3.02 15.51 -7.11
N ILE A 38 -2.60 15.17 -8.33
CA ILE A 38 -3.43 14.49 -9.32
C ILE A 38 -3.02 13.01 -9.40
N PHE A 39 -4.02 12.12 -9.44
CA PHE A 39 -3.79 10.70 -9.71
C PHE A 39 -3.34 10.50 -11.16
N LEU A 40 -2.16 9.93 -11.35
CA LEU A 40 -1.67 9.62 -12.69
C LEU A 40 -2.12 8.23 -13.12
N ALA A 41 -3.22 8.16 -13.85
CA ALA A 41 -3.59 6.94 -14.56
C ALA A 41 -2.61 6.69 -15.71
N LYS A 42 -1.80 5.63 -15.60
CA LYS A 42 -0.92 5.14 -16.67
C LYS A 42 -1.38 3.74 -17.09
N PRO A 43 -1.20 3.35 -18.36
CA PRO A 43 -1.59 2.02 -18.84
C PRO A 43 -0.71 0.89 -18.26
N TYR A 44 0.29 1.26 -17.47
CA TYR A 44 1.25 0.37 -16.85
C TYR A 44 1.53 0.85 -15.43
N PHE A 45 1.55 -0.09 -14.49
CA PHE A 45 1.97 0.12 -13.12
C PHE A 45 2.96 -0.96 -12.72
N GLU A 46 3.96 -0.55 -11.96
CA GLU A 46 4.98 -1.42 -11.41
C GLU A 46 5.40 -0.94 -10.04
N ALA A 47 5.57 -1.88 -9.11
CA ALA A 47 6.18 -1.63 -7.82
C ALA A 47 7.03 -2.82 -7.38
N GLU A 48 8.01 -2.52 -6.52
CA GLU A 48 8.85 -3.50 -5.85
C GLU A 48 8.82 -3.24 -4.34
N LEU A 49 8.58 -4.29 -3.57
CA LEU A 49 8.83 -4.33 -2.15
C LEU A 49 10.15 -5.07 -1.93
N PHE A 50 11.17 -4.35 -1.46
CA PHE A 50 12.50 -4.89 -1.24
C PHE A 50 12.83 -5.00 0.25
N ASP A 51 13.15 -6.22 0.70
CA ASP A 51 13.64 -6.52 2.04
C ASP A 51 15.18 -6.46 2.06
N ARG A 52 15.72 -5.30 2.44
CA ARG A 52 17.17 -5.04 2.47
C ARG A 52 17.94 -6.08 3.31
N PRO A 53 17.57 -6.39 4.57
CA PRO A 53 18.25 -7.39 5.38
C PRO A 53 18.43 -8.76 4.72
N THR A 54 17.40 -9.29 4.05
CA THR A 54 17.46 -10.64 3.48
C THR A 54 17.80 -10.66 2.00
N GLY A 55 17.82 -9.49 1.35
CA GLY A 55 18.02 -9.34 -0.09
C GLY A 55 16.84 -9.85 -0.93
N ARG A 56 15.70 -10.19 -0.32
CA ARG A 56 14.51 -10.68 -1.02
C ARG A 56 13.70 -9.52 -1.58
N SER A 57 13.03 -9.75 -2.70
CA SER A 57 12.05 -8.80 -3.21
C SER A 57 10.76 -9.47 -3.68
N LEU A 58 9.70 -8.68 -3.64
CA LEU A 58 8.42 -9.01 -4.25
C LEU A 58 8.08 -7.91 -5.25
N ARG A 59 7.87 -8.30 -6.51
CA ARG A 59 7.59 -7.38 -7.62
C ARG A 59 6.18 -7.58 -8.11
N CYS A 60 5.48 -6.49 -8.39
CA CYS A 60 4.16 -6.52 -8.99
C CYS A 60 4.14 -5.64 -10.25
N GLN A 61 3.52 -6.15 -11.31
CA GLN A 61 3.41 -5.47 -12.59
C GLN A 61 2.04 -5.76 -13.18
N TYR A 62 1.34 -4.70 -13.58
CA TYR A 62 0.02 -4.83 -14.18
C TYR A 62 -0.15 -3.87 -15.35
N ARG A 63 -0.87 -4.33 -16.37
CA ARG A 63 -1.44 -3.46 -17.39
C ARG A 63 -2.76 -2.91 -16.86
N VAL A 64 -2.91 -1.61 -16.93
CA VAL A 64 -4.08 -0.89 -16.45
C VAL A 64 -4.86 -0.40 -17.67
N ARG A 65 -6.17 -0.59 -17.68
CA ARG A 65 -7.06 0.01 -18.67
C ARG A 65 -8.03 0.91 -17.95
N ARG A 66 -8.21 2.14 -18.43
CA ARG A 66 -9.27 3.01 -17.93
C ARG A 66 -10.61 2.33 -18.22
N ILE A 67 -11.46 2.26 -17.21
CA ILE A 67 -12.85 1.85 -17.37
C ILE A 67 -13.63 3.16 -17.44
N ASP A 68 -14.30 3.39 -18.56
CA ASP A 68 -15.26 4.48 -18.65
C ASP A 68 -16.47 4.08 -17.81
N ALA A 69 -16.80 4.91 -16.82
CA ALA A 69 -18.01 4.73 -16.04
C ALA A 69 -19.21 5.04 -16.94
N PHE A 70 -20.18 4.12 -16.99
CA PHE A 70 -21.46 4.31 -17.68
C PHE A 70 -22.32 5.34 -16.96
#